data_AF-A0A962MHW7-F1
#
_entry.id   AF-A0A962MHW7-F1
#
_cell.length_a   1.000
_cell.length_b   1.000
_cell.length_c   1.000
_cell.angle_alpha   90.00
_cell.angle_beta   90.00
_cell.angle_gamma   90.00
#
_symmetry.space_group_name_H-M   'P 1'
#
loop_
_entity.id
_entity.type
_entity.pdbx_description
1 polymer ?
#
loop_
_entity_poly.entity_id
_entity_poly.type
_entity_poly.pdbx_seq_one_letter_code
_entity_poly.pdbx_strand_id
1 'polypeptide(L)'
;MALSVRWLSRLALTAVLLSLILAGVIGWQLYQTQQYNQAVNRQDWPQAATHPSASGMLAEAYALAQQEIAPDTDADAENFQATVHAFAQVITSAEPQLTQLARYNLATLYLQRGLQFQASEQSDTALPLLELAKELYRERLRADAGHWDSKYNLEQALRAAPELAEQATPDPQRNPGPSSQAIGAGRVKQPLP
;
A
#
# COMPACT_ATOMS: atom_id res chain seq x y z
N MET A 1 32.86 48.38 -31.14
CA MET A 1 32.08 48.44 -29.87
C MET A 1 30.56 48.46 -30.06
N ALA A 2 29.97 49.01 -31.15
CA ALA A 2 28.51 49.05 -31.32
C ALA A 2 27.85 47.68 -31.64
N LEU A 3 28.58 46.77 -32.31
CA LEU A 3 28.08 45.43 -32.67
C LEU A 3 27.89 44.52 -31.43
N SER A 4 28.74 44.65 -30.40
CA SER A 4 28.62 43.88 -29.17
C SER A 4 27.42 44.30 -28.32
N VAL A 5 27.07 45.59 -28.29
CA VAL A 5 25.91 46.10 -27.54
C VAL A 5 24.58 45.59 -28.12
N ARG A 6 24.45 45.53 -29.45
CA ARG A 6 23.23 45.01 -30.12
C ARG A 6 23.08 43.50 -29.96
N TRP A 7 24.19 42.77 -29.85
CA TRP A 7 24.18 41.34 -29.59
C TRP A 7 23.84 41.04 -28.14
N LEU A 8 24.42 41.78 -27.19
CA LEU A 8 24.08 41.70 -25.77
C LEU A 8 22.61 42.05 -25.48
N SER A 9 22.04 43.07 -26.14
CA SER A 9 20.62 43.42 -25.96
C SER A 9 19.68 42.37 -26.52
N ARG A 10 20.01 41.74 -27.66
CA ARG A 10 19.25 40.59 -28.19
C ARG A 10 19.28 39.41 -27.24
N LEU A 11 20.45 39.08 -26.69
CA LEU A 11 20.58 38.02 -25.70
C LEU A 11 19.77 38.31 -24.43
N ALA A 12 19.81 39.55 -23.93
CA ALA A 12 19.01 39.97 -22.79
C ALA A 12 17.51 39.83 -23.07
N LEU A 13 17.03 40.28 -24.24
CA LEU A 13 15.62 40.12 -24.63
C LEU A 13 15.21 38.65 -24.73
N THR A 14 16.06 37.80 -25.31
CA THR A 14 15.78 36.35 -25.36
C THR A 14 15.73 35.73 -23.97
N ALA A 15 16.64 36.12 -23.07
CA ALA A 15 16.64 35.62 -21.70
C ALA A 15 15.37 36.04 -20.93
N VAL A 16 14.92 37.29 -21.12
CA VAL A 16 13.66 37.78 -20.52
C VAL A 16 12.46 37.00 -21.07
N LEU A 17 12.39 36.80 -22.39
CA LEU A 17 11.31 36.02 -23.01
C LEU A 17 11.28 34.58 -22.49
N LEU A 18 12.44 33.91 -22.40
CA LEU A 18 12.55 32.58 -21.83
C LEU A 18 12.12 32.54 -20.37
N SER A 19 12.50 33.55 -19.57
CA SER A 19 12.09 33.66 -18.17
C SER A 19 10.58 33.83 -18.02
N LEU A 20 9.93 34.60 -18.91
CA LEU A 20 8.47 34.77 -18.90
C LEU A 20 7.74 33.48 -19.24
N ILE A 21 8.23 32.73 -20.24
CA ILE A 21 7.68 31.42 -20.60
C ILE A 21 7.80 30.46 -19.42
N LEU A 22 8.98 30.39 -18.80
CA LEU A 22 9.21 29.50 -17.66
C LEU A 22 8.31 29.88 -16.46
N ALA A 23 8.16 31.16 -16.16
CA ALA A 23 7.25 31.64 -15.12
C ALA A 23 5.79 31.27 -15.41
N GLY A 24 5.37 31.35 -16.68
CA GLY A 24 4.03 30.91 -17.10
C GLY A 24 3.81 29.41 -16.89
N VAL A 25 4.79 28.58 -17.24
CA VAL A 25 4.73 27.12 -17.04
C VAL A 25 4.66 26.78 -15.55
N ILE A 26 5.52 27.38 -14.72
CA ILE A 26 5.53 27.15 -13.27
C ILE A 26 4.21 27.63 -12.64
N GLY A 27 3.70 28.79 -13.06
CA GLY A 27 2.42 29.31 -12.58
C GLY A 27 1.26 28.38 -12.91
N TRP A 28 1.24 27.82 -14.12
CA TRP A 28 0.24 26.83 -14.53
C TRP A 28 0.32 25.53 -13.71
N GLN A 29 1.53 25.01 -13.48
CA GLN A 29 1.74 23.82 -12.65
C GLN A 29 1.27 24.05 -11.21
N LEU A 30 1.60 25.20 -10.62
CA LEU A 30 1.17 25.54 -9.27
C LEU A 30 -0.35 25.62 -9.16
N TYR A 31 -1.02 26.21 -10.16
CA TYR A 31 -2.47 26.27 -10.22
C TYR A 31 -3.09 24.86 -10.27
N GLN A 32 -2.55 23.96 -11.11
CA GLN A 32 -3.00 22.57 -11.20
C GLN A 32 -2.83 21.82 -9.87
N THR A 33 -1.67 21.97 -9.21
CA THR A 33 -1.43 21.35 -7.89
C THR A 33 -2.35 21.92 -6.80
N GLN A 34 -2.66 23.22 -6.84
CA GLN A 34 -3.64 23.80 -5.91
C GLN A 34 -5.04 23.23 -6.12
N GLN A 35 -5.47 23.04 -7.37
CA GLN A 35 -6.75 22.42 -7.69
C GLN A 35 -6.81 20.97 -7.19
N TYR A 36 -5.74 20.20 -7.41
CA TYR A 36 -5.62 18.85 -6.86
C TYR A 36 -5.72 18.83 -5.33
N ASN A 37 -4.95 19.67 -4.64
CA ASN A 37 -4.96 19.74 -3.18
C ASN A 37 -6.34 20.14 -2.64
N GLN A 38 -7.02 21.08 -3.30
CA GLN A 38 -8.39 21.46 -2.93
C GLN A 38 -9.37 20.30 -3.13
N ALA A 39 -9.27 19.58 -4.24
CA ALA A 39 -10.12 18.42 -4.51
C ALA A 39 -9.92 17.32 -3.46
N VAL A 40 -8.66 16.97 -3.14
CA VAL A 40 -8.34 16.00 -2.07
C VAL A 40 -8.88 16.45 -0.71
N ASN A 41 -8.70 17.72 -0.34
CA ASN A 41 -9.20 18.25 0.93
C ASN A 41 -10.73 18.24 1.02
N ARG A 42 -11.42 18.34 -0.11
CA ARG A 42 -12.88 18.23 -0.21
C ARG A 42 -13.36 16.79 -0.38
N GLN A 43 -12.44 15.82 -0.46
CA GLN A 43 -12.72 14.42 -0.79
C GLN A 43 -13.42 14.25 -2.14
N ASP A 44 -13.19 15.17 -3.07
CA ASP A 44 -13.66 15.13 -4.46
C ASP A 44 -12.62 14.38 -5.31
N TRP A 45 -12.59 13.06 -5.14
CA TRP A 45 -11.65 12.17 -5.83
C TRP A 45 -11.80 12.20 -7.35
N PRO A 46 -13.02 12.27 -7.94
CA PRO A 46 -13.18 12.44 -9.39
C PRO A 46 -12.49 13.69 -9.93
N GLN A 47 -12.57 14.83 -9.23
CA GLN A 47 -11.82 16.03 -9.63
C GLN A 47 -10.31 15.87 -9.45
N ALA A 48 -9.87 15.29 -8.32
CA ALA A 48 -8.45 15.06 -8.07
C ALA A 48 -7.81 14.11 -9.10
N ALA A 49 -8.57 13.15 -9.64
CA ALA A 49 -8.14 12.21 -10.67
C ALA A 49 -7.75 12.89 -12.00
N THR A 50 -8.26 14.10 -12.27
CA THR A 50 -7.93 14.84 -13.50
C THR A 50 -6.47 15.31 -13.55
N HIS A 51 -5.74 15.28 -12.43
CA HIS A 51 -4.36 15.71 -12.36
C HIS A 51 -3.42 14.67 -13.02
N PRO A 52 -2.67 15.02 -14.09
CA PRO A 52 -1.92 14.05 -14.90
C PRO A 52 -0.62 13.61 -14.21
N SER A 53 -0.72 12.80 -13.17
CA SER A 53 0.38 12.36 -12.31
C SER A 53 0.04 11.07 -11.57
N ALA A 54 1.01 10.43 -10.92
CA ALA A 54 0.77 9.30 -10.02
C ALA A 54 -0.22 9.62 -8.89
N SER A 55 -0.22 10.86 -8.39
CA SER A 55 -1.19 11.31 -7.38
C SER A 55 -2.63 11.37 -7.92
N GLY A 56 -2.79 11.67 -9.21
CA GLY A 56 -4.09 11.63 -9.89
C GLY A 56 -4.55 10.20 -10.16
N MET A 57 -3.64 9.30 -10.59
CA MET A 57 -3.94 7.87 -10.70
C MET A 57 -4.41 7.28 -9.36
N LEU A 58 -3.78 7.69 -8.26
CA LEU A 58 -4.21 7.26 -6.92
C LEU A 58 -5.61 7.80 -6.57
N ALA A 59 -5.89 9.05 -6.91
CA ALA A 59 -7.22 9.63 -6.70
C ALA A 59 -8.29 8.92 -7.55
N GLU A 60 -7.97 8.52 -8.78
CA GLU A 60 -8.83 7.70 -9.63
C GLU A 60 -9.13 6.34 -8.97
N ALA A 61 -8.09 5.64 -8.49
CA ALA A 61 -8.26 4.38 -7.79
C ALA A 61 -9.15 4.51 -6.55
N TYR A 62 -9.00 5.60 -5.78
CA TYR A 62 -9.90 5.91 -4.65
C TYR A 62 -11.33 6.21 -5.09
N ALA A 63 -11.52 6.93 -6.19
CA ALA A 63 -12.84 7.26 -6.71
C ALA A 63 -13.60 6.00 -7.16
N LEU A 64 -12.89 5.04 -7.77
CA LEU A 64 -13.44 3.73 -8.13
C LEU A 64 -13.77 2.89 -6.89
N ALA A 65 -12.86 2.85 -5.91
CA ALA A 65 -13.09 2.12 -4.66
C ALA A 65 -14.32 2.62 -3.87
N GLN A 66 -14.66 3.90 -3.96
CA GLN A 66 -15.88 4.44 -3.33
C GLN A 66 -17.18 4.01 -4.01
N GLN A 67 -17.11 3.58 -5.26
CA GLN A 67 -18.27 3.15 -6.03
C GLN A 67 -18.58 1.66 -5.82
N GLU A 68 -17.69 0.92 -5.15
CA GLU A 68 -17.89 -0.50 -4.88
C GLU A 68 -18.94 -0.70 -3.76
N ILE A 69 -20.20 -0.82 -4.15
CA ILE A 69 -21.35 -1.03 -3.27
C ILE A 69 -21.74 -2.51 -3.30
N ALA A 70 -21.21 -3.29 -2.34
CA ALA A 70 -21.56 -4.68 -2.03
C ALA A 70 -21.41 -5.73 -3.19
N PRO A 71 -21.28 -7.04 -2.88
CA PRO A 71 -21.25 -8.10 -3.89
C PRO A 71 -22.67 -8.62 -4.13
N ASP A 72 -23.31 -8.32 -5.26
CA ASP A 72 -24.48 -9.12 -5.67
C ASP A 72 -24.67 -9.23 -7.19
N THR A 73 -23.84 -8.56 -8.00
CA THR A 73 -23.98 -8.53 -9.48
C THR A 73 -22.65 -8.71 -10.23
N ASP A 74 -22.74 -9.16 -11.49
CA ASP A 74 -21.57 -9.26 -12.39
C ASP A 74 -20.86 -7.90 -12.59
N ALA A 75 -21.62 -6.80 -12.54
CA ALA A 75 -21.09 -5.44 -12.61
C ALA A 75 -20.16 -5.12 -11.43
N ASP A 76 -20.39 -5.72 -10.25
CA ASP A 76 -19.54 -5.50 -9.08
C ASP A 76 -18.18 -6.18 -9.25
N ALA A 77 -18.13 -7.33 -9.93
CA ALA A 77 -16.87 -8.00 -10.24
C ALA A 77 -16.02 -7.19 -11.23
N GLU A 78 -16.65 -6.59 -12.24
CA GLU A 78 -15.98 -5.70 -13.21
C GLU A 78 -15.46 -4.43 -12.51
N ASN A 79 -16.27 -3.79 -11.67
CA ASN A 79 -15.86 -2.60 -10.91
C ASN A 79 -14.72 -2.91 -9.93
N PHE A 80 -14.77 -4.05 -9.25
CA PHE A 80 -13.69 -4.52 -8.39
C PHE A 80 -12.39 -4.72 -9.19
N GLN A 81 -12.47 -5.38 -10.35
CA GLN A 81 -11.31 -5.59 -11.22
C GLN A 81 -10.73 -4.27 -11.73
N ALA A 82 -11.57 -3.31 -12.11
CA ALA A 82 -11.14 -1.97 -12.52
C ALA A 82 -10.43 -1.24 -11.37
N THR A 83 -10.95 -1.33 -10.15
CA THR A 83 -10.35 -0.74 -8.94
C THR A 83 -8.99 -1.36 -8.63
N VAL A 84 -8.89 -2.70 -8.67
CA VAL A 84 -7.63 -3.44 -8.49
C VAL A 84 -6.60 -2.99 -9.53
N HIS A 85 -7.00 -2.89 -10.80
CA HIS A 85 -6.14 -2.47 -11.89
C HIS A 85 -5.64 -1.03 -11.69
N ALA A 86 -6.51 -0.11 -11.27
CA ALA A 86 -6.13 1.27 -10.98
C ALA A 86 -5.09 1.36 -9.85
N PHE A 87 -5.25 0.63 -8.75
CA PHE A 87 -4.23 0.57 -7.70
C PHE A 87 -2.92 -0.07 -8.18
N ALA A 88 -2.97 -1.10 -9.02
CA ALA A 88 -1.78 -1.75 -9.58
C ALA A 88 -0.95 -0.78 -10.46
N GLN A 89 -1.61 0.11 -11.21
CA GLN A 89 -0.92 1.17 -11.97
C GLN A 89 -0.17 2.13 -11.04
N VAL A 90 -0.78 2.54 -9.92
CA VAL A 90 -0.10 3.39 -8.93
C VAL A 90 1.11 2.68 -8.33
N ILE A 91 0.97 1.39 -7.99
CA ILE A 91 2.08 0.59 -7.44
C ILE A 91 3.28 0.53 -8.39
N THR A 92 3.04 0.53 -9.71
CA THR A 92 4.08 0.48 -10.75
C THR A 92 4.60 1.85 -11.20
N SER A 93 4.01 2.95 -10.73
CA SER A 93 4.39 4.34 -11.08
C SER A 93 5.74 4.83 -10.55
N ALA A 94 6.48 3.98 -9.82
CA ALA A 94 7.81 4.23 -9.23
C ALA A 94 7.90 5.31 -8.14
N GLU A 95 6.78 5.84 -7.65
CA GLU A 95 6.72 6.79 -6.52
C GLU A 95 6.57 6.05 -5.17
N PRO A 96 7.63 5.92 -4.35
CA PRO A 96 7.63 4.96 -3.23
C PRO A 96 6.54 5.21 -2.20
N GLN A 97 6.25 6.48 -1.89
CA GLN A 97 5.22 6.87 -0.92
C GLN A 97 3.82 6.51 -1.44
N LEU A 98 3.56 6.77 -2.72
CA LEU A 98 2.28 6.44 -3.35
C LEU A 98 2.12 4.94 -3.52
N THR A 99 3.19 4.22 -3.85
CA THR A 99 3.19 2.75 -3.86
C THR A 99 2.77 2.19 -2.50
N GLN A 100 3.31 2.71 -1.40
CA GLN A 100 2.92 2.24 -0.06
C GLN A 100 1.46 2.55 0.26
N LEU A 101 0.97 3.73 -0.12
CA LEU A 101 -0.43 4.10 0.08
C LEU A 101 -1.36 3.22 -0.77
N ALA A 102 -1.03 2.98 -2.04
CA ALA A 102 -1.80 2.10 -2.91
C ALA A 102 -1.83 0.65 -2.41
N ARG A 103 -0.71 0.11 -1.92
CA ARG A 103 -0.67 -1.24 -1.31
C ARG A 103 -1.59 -1.35 -0.11
N TYR A 104 -1.55 -0.37 0.80
CA TYR A 104 -2.42 -0.36 1.97
C TYR A 104 -3.91 -0.35 1.58
N ASN A 105 -4.29 0.52 0.65
CA ASN A 105 -5.69 0.63 0.23
C ASN A 105 -6.17 -0.61 -0.54
N LEU A 106 -5.34 -1.14 -1.44
CA LEU A 106 -5.66 -2.36 -2.17
C LEU A 106 -5.76 -3.57 -1.21
N ALA A 107 -4.88 -3.66 -0.22
CA ALA A 107 -4.98 -4.68 0.84
C ALA A 107 -6.27 -4.54 1.66
N THR A 108 -6.67 -3.29 1.96
CA THR A 108 -7.93 -2.99 2.66
C THR A 108 -9.13 -3.42 1.83
N LEU A 109 -9.11 -3.16 0.53
CA LEU A 109 -10.14 -3.59 -0.41
C LEU A 109 -10.26 -5.13 -0.45
N TYR A 110 -9.13 -5.82 -0.60
CA TYR A 110 -9.11 -7.28 -0.58
C TYR A 110 -9.61 -7.88 0.74
N LEU A 111 -9.23 -7.29 1.88
CA LEU A 111 -9.71 -7.71 3.19
C LEU A 111 -11.23 -7.55 3.31
N GLN A 112 -11.77 -6.39 2.94
CA GLN A 112 -13.21 -6.13 3.00
C GLN A 112 -13.98 -7.10 2.10
N ARG A 113 -13.53 -7.31 0.86
CA ARG A 113 -14.18 -8.21 -0.09
C ARG A 113 -14.07 -9.68 0.35
N GLY A 114 -12.92 -10.10 0.85
CA GLY A 114 -12.70 -11.43 1.40
C GLY A 114 -13.62 -11.74 2.59
N LEU A 115 -13.75 -10.79 3.53
CA LEU A 115 -14.66 -10.92 4.68
C LEU A 115 -16.14 -10.98 4.25
N GLN A 116 -16.53 -10.22 3.23
CA GLN A 116 -17.88 -10.28 2.67
C GLN A 116 -18.17 -11.67 2.08
N PHE A 117 -17.28 -12.21 1.25
CA PHE A 117 -17.45 -13.56 0.69
C PHE A 117 -17.46 -14.64 1.76
N GLN A 118 -16.65 -14.50 2.81
CA GLN A 118 -16.65 -15.41 3.95
C GLN A 118 -17.99 -15.39 4.69
N ALA A 119 -18.60 -14.20 4.86
CA ALA A 119 -19.91 -14.06 5.48
C ALA A 119 -21.05 -14.66 4.64
N SER A 120 -20.90 -14.69 3.31
CA SER A 120 -21.86 -15.32 2.38
C SER A 120 -21.59 -16.81 2.13
N GLU A 121 -20.80 -17.47 2.99
CA GLU A 121 -20.39 -18.89 2.88
C GLU A 121 -19.60 -19.25 1.61
N GLN A 122 -19.08 -18.26 0.87
CA GLN A 122 -18.26 -18.45 -0.33
C GLN A 122 -16.77 -18.53 0.02
N SER A 123 -16.42 -19.48 0.89
CA SER A 123 -15.06 -19.59 1.47
C SER A 123 -13.96 -19.79 0.43
N ASP A 124 -14.25 -20.51 -0.66
CA ASP A 124 -13.29 -20.77 -1.74
C ASP A 124 -12.89 -19.47 -2.48
N THR A 125 -13.80 -18.51 -2.57
CA THR A 125 -13.55 -17.19 -3.17
C THR A 125 -12.91 -16.23 -2.16
N ALA A 126 -13.26 -16.36 -0.88
CA ALA A 126 -12.74 -15.50 0.18
C ALA A 126 -11.24 -15.70 0.42
N LEU A 127 -10.78 -16.96 0.47
CA LEU A 127 -9.42 -17.29 0.87
C LEU A 127 -8.34 -16.60 0.00
N PRO A 128 -8.38 -16.66 -1.36
CA PRO A 128 -7.38 -15.98 -2.18
C PRO A 128 -7.31 -14.46 -1.94
N LEU A 129 -8.45 -13.80 -1.70
CA LEU A 129 -8.48 -12.36 -1.43
C LEU A 129 -7.83 -12.03 -0.08
N LEU A 130 -8.12 -12.84 0.94
CA LEU A 130 -7.50 -12.70 2.26
C LEU A 130 -5.97 -12.93 2.20
N GLU A 131 -5.49 -13.88 1.39
CA GLU A 131 -4.06 -14.08 1.15
C GLU A 131 -3.40 -12.87 0.46
N LEU A 132 -4.03 -12.33 -0.58
CA LEU A 132 -3.55 -11.12 -1.27
C LEU A 132 -3.49 -9.91 -0.32
N ALA A 133 -4.49 -9.75 0.54
CA ALA A 133 -4.48 -8.71 1.58
C ALA A 133 -3.27 -8.88 2.51
N LYS A 134 -3.01 -10.10 3.00
CA LYS A 134 -1.86 -10.38 3.88
C LYS A 134 -0.53 -10.04 3.22
N GLU A 135 -0.33 -10.43 1.97
CA GLU A 135 0.91 -10.15 1.25
C GLU A 135 1.15 -8.64 1.09
N LEU A 136 0.12 -7.88 0.69
CA LEU A 136 0.24 -6.43 0.52
C LEU A 136 0.46 -5.69 1.85
N TYR A 137 -0.17 -6.12 2.95
CA TYR A 137 0.13 -5.57 4.27
C TYR A 137 1.57 -5.89 4.72
N ARG A 138 2.09 -7.08 4.41
CA ARG A 138 3.48 -7.44 4.70
C ARG A 138 4.46 -6.60 3.89
N GLU A 139 4.21 -6.42 2.60
CA GLU A 139 4.97 -5.49 1.74
C GLU A 139 4.99 -4.08 2.35
N ARG A 140 3.85 -3.58 2.83
CA ARG A 140 3.76 -2.27 3.48
C ARG A 140 4.57 -2.18 4.77
N LEU A 141 4.53 -3.22 5.59
CA LEU A 141 5.26 -3.30 6.86
C LEU A 141 6.76 -3.54 6.67
N ARG A 142 7.17 -4.16 5.55
CA ARG A 142 8.59 -4.23 5.15
C ARG A 142 9.14 -2.85 4.81
N ALA A 143 8.33 -1.99 4.17
CA ALA A 143 8.73 -0.63 3.84
C ALA A 143 8.68 0.31 5.06
N ASP A 144 7.67 0.20 5.91
CA ASP A 144 7.66 0.89 7.21
C ASP A 144 6.94 0.04 8.28
N ALA A 145 7.75 -0.50 9.18
CA ALA A 145 7.33 -1.37 10.26
C ALA A 145 6.58 -0.62 11.39
N GLY A 146 6.50 0.70 11.34
CA GLY A 146 5.76 1.55 12.29
C GLY A 146 4.29 1.74 11.93
N HIS A 147 3.85 1.32 10.73
CA HIS A 147 2.49 1.54 10.25
C HIS A 147 1.44 0.72 11.03
N TRP A 148 0.82 1.34 12.04
CA TRP A 148 -0.10 0.68 12.96
C TRP A 148 -1.34 0.09 12.28
N ASP A 149 -1.94 0.83 11.35
CA ASP A 149 -3.16 0.37 10.67
C ASP A 149 -2.91 -0.91 9.86
N SER A 150 -1.74 -1.04 9.24
CA SER A 150 -1.36 -2.28 8.54
C SER A 150 -1.15 -3.44 9.50
N LYS A 151 -0.60 -3.22 10.69
CA LYS A 151 -0.46 -4.29 11.69
C LYS A 151 -1.82 -4.79 12.14
N TYR A 152 -2.70 -3.86 12.51
CA TYR A 152 -4.04 -4.18 12.94
C TYR A 152 -4.82 -4.92 11.84
N ASN A 153 -4.83 -4.41 10.61
CA ASN A 153 -5.54 -5.06 9.52
C ASN A 153 -4.92 -6.41 9.12
N LEU A 154 -3.60 -6.57 9.23
CA LEU A 154 -2.95 -7.85 9.01
C LEU A 154 -3.36 -8.88 10.07
N GLU A 155 -3.46 -8.50 11.34
CA GLU A 155 -4.00 -9.39 12.38
C GLU A 155 -5.43 -9.81 12.07
N GLN A 156 -6.27 -8.88 11.60
CA GLN A 156 -7.64 -9.19 11.21
C GLN A 156 -7.68 -10.17 10.03
N ALA A 157 -6.83 -9.98 9.02
CA ALA A 157 -6.69 -10.91 7.90
C ALA A 157 -6.20 -12.30 8.35
N LEU A 158 -5.23 -12.37 9.28
CA LEU A 158 -4.72 -13.62 9.84
C LEU A 158 -5.74 -14.37 10.69
N ARG A 159 -6.63 -13.66 11.40
CA ARG A 159 -7.75 -14.29 12.12
C ARG A 159 -8.79 -14.86 11.15
N ALA A 160 -9.04 -14.15 10.05
CA ALA A 160 -10.00 -14.56 9.03
C ALA A 160 -9.50 -15.75 8.19
N ALA A 161 -8.21 -15.77 7.85
CA ALA A 161 -7.54 -16.84 7.13
C ALA A 161 -6.20 -17.19 7.83
N PRO A 162 -6.25 -18.04 8.88
CA PRO A 162 -5.06 -18.47 9.59
C PRO A 162 -4.08 -19.16 8.66
N GLU A 163 -2.80 -18.85 8.82
CA GLU A 163 -1.75 -19.59 8.14
C GLU A 163 -1.69 -20.98 8.74
N LEU A 164 -1.78 -21.99 7.89
CA LEU A 164 -1.42 -23.33 8.30
C LEU A 164 0.03 -23.23 8.76
N ALA A 165 0.25 -23.38 10.07
CA ALA A 165 1.59 -23.49 10.60
C ALA A 165 2.29 -24.52 9.73
N GLU A 166 3.36 -24.11 9.03
CA GLU A 166 4.30 -25.07 8.47
C GLU A 166 4.55 -26.03 9.62
N GLN A 167 4.05 -27.26 9.48
CA GLN A 167 4.39 -28.31 10.41
C GLN A 167 5.90 -28.27 10.40
N ALA A 168 6.49 -27.80 11.50
CA ALA A 168 7.91 -27.85 11.71
C ALA A 168 8.24 -29.30 11.42
N THR A 169 8.78 -29.57 10.24
CA THR A 169 9.27 -30.89 9.89
C THR A 169 10.24 -31.17 11.03
N PRO A 170 10.00 -32.20 11.87
CA PRO A 170 10.93 -32.51 12.93
C PRO A 170 12.23 -32.78 12.21
N ASP A 171 13.17 -31.84 12.28
CA ASP A 171 14.49 -31.99 11.68
C ASP A 171 15.08 -33.26 12.29
N PRO A 172 15.22 -34.37 11.52
CA PRO A 172 15.69 -35.63 12.05
C PRO A 172 17.15 -35.52 12.54
N GLN A 173 17.85 -34.43 12.21
CA GLN A 173 19.23 -34.15 12.58
C GLN A 173 19.40 -33.13 13.69
N ARG A 174 18.32 -32.64 14.35
CA ARG A 174 18.49 -31.91 15.62
C ARG A 174 18.84 -32.88 16.74
N ASN A 175 20.11 -33.27 16.75
CA ASN A 175 20.74 -34.08 17.78
C ASN A 175 20.43 -33.47 19.16
N PRO A 176 19.69 -34.15 20.06
CA PRO A 176 19.53 -33.67 21.41
C PRO A 176 20.90 -33.85 22.10
N GLY A 177 21.69 -32.78 22.13
CA GLY A 177 22.87 -32.72 22.98
C GLY A 177 22.47 -33.10 24.41
N PRO A 178 23.32 -33.84 25.15
CA PRO A 178 22.92 -34.41 26.43
C PRO A 178 22.64 -33.28 27.42
N SER A 179 21.35 -33.05 27.69
CA SER A 179 20.91 -32.24 28.83
C SER A 179 21.46 -32.89 30.09
N SER A 180 22.56 -32.31 30.55
CA SER A 180 23.25 -32.70 31.76
C SER A 180 22.29 -32.61 32.93
N GLN A 181 22.24 -33.71 33.68
CA GLN A 181 22.01 -33.74 35.12
C GLN A 181 20.57 -33.55 35.58
N ALA A 182 19.87 -34.68 35.55
CA ALA A 182 19.15 -35.14 36.73
C ALA A 182 20.10 -35.16 37.96
N ILE A 183 20.12 -34.08 38.73
CA ILE A 183 20.57 -34.08 40.13
C ILE A 183 19.50 -33.34 40.93
N GLY A 184 18.72 -34.11 41.70
CA GLY A 184 17.70 -33.51 42.57
C GLY A 184 16.61 -34.43 43.09
N ALA A 185 16.71 -35.75 42.96
CA ALA A 185 15.81 -36.68 43.63
C ALA A 185 16.63 -37.57 44.57
N GLY A 186 16.71 -37.19 45.84
CA GLY A 186 17.37 -38.02 46.86
C GLY A 186 17.82 -37.24 48.08
N ARG A 187 16.88 -36.68 48.87
CA ARG A 187 17.17 -36.43 50.30
C ARG A 187 16.40 -37.46 51.12
N VAL A 188 17.02 -38.62 51.25
CA VAL A 188 16.74 -39.62 52.29
C VAL A 188 16.91 -38.93 53.63
N LYS A 189 15.84 -38.80 54.41
CA LYS A 189 15.94 -38.57 55.85
C LYS A 189 16.05 -39.95 56.51
N GLN A 190 17.20 -40.25 57.09
CA GLN A 190 17.30 -41.23 58.18
C GLN A 190 18.04 -40.59 59.37
N PRO A 191 17.61 -40.88 60.61
CA PRO A 191 18.11 -40.22 61.81
C PRO A 191 19.27 -41.00 62.46
N LEU A 192 19.88 -40.40 63.50
CA LEU A 192 20.58 -40.95 64.69
C LEU A 192 21.89 -40.18 65.00
N PRO A 193 22.38 -40.11 66.25
CA PRO A 193 21.78 -40.42 67.55
C PRO A 193 21.35 -39.17 68.37
#